data_AF-A0A7H8YVG3-F1
#
_entry.id   AF-A0A7H8YVG3-F1
#
_cell.length_a   1.000
_cell.length_b   1.000
_cell.length_c   1.000
_cell.angle_alpha   90.00
_cell.angle_beta   90.00
_cell.angle_gamma   90.00
#
_symmetry.space_group_name_H-M   'P 1'
#
loop_
_entity.id
_entity.type
_entity.pdbx_description
1 polymer ?
#
loop_
_entity_poly.entity_id
_entity_poly.type
_entity_poly.pdbx_seq_one_letter_code
_entity_poly.pdbx_strand_id
1 'polypeptide(L)'
;MENIIIDTDFEVIKKDVRPTVTNFYILYKKQGVVKEDICKFALSFREQQKDVKCNIHIIDSKDIEPFMDNFSWLPKEEQTKKANHFVATLPFDTNSLLWFPFRE
;
A
#
# COMPACT_ATOMS: atom_id res chain seq x y z
N MET A 1 19.02 16.08 -6.53
CA MET A 1 18.57 15.81 -5.15
C MET A 1 17.18 15.20 -5.27
N GLU A 2 17.06 13.92 -4.97
CA GLU A 2 15.76 13.26 -4.92
C GLU A 2 15.01 13.81 -3.69
N ASN A 3 13.88 14.48 -3.94
CA ASN A 3 12.97 14.85 -2.87
C ASN A 3 12.33 13.56 -2.36
N ILE A 4 12.99 12.91 -1.39
CA ILE A 4 12.35 11.88 -0.59
C ILE A 4 11.23 12.60 0.16
N ILE A 5 9.99 12.31 -0.20
CA ILE A 5 8.85 12.76 0.60
C ILE A 5 8.96 12.04 1.95
N ILE A 6 9.40 12.78 2.97
CA ILE A 6 9.24 12.38 4.37
C ILE A 6 7.83 12.81 4.74
N ASP A 7 6.86 11.98 4.41
CA ASP A 7 5.49 12.18 4.88
C ASP A 7 5.36 11.55 6.27
N THR A 8 5.11 12.36 7.29
CA THR A 8 4.92 11.84 8.65
C THR A 8 3.70 10.93 8.76
N ASP A 9 2.77 11.04 7.81
CA ASP A 9 1.52 10.28 7.79
C ASP A 9 1.65 8.94 7.08
N PHE A 10 2.74 8.69 6.35
CA PHE A 10 2.97 7.45 5.62
C PHE A 10 4.30 6.79 6.02
N GLU A 11 4.30 5.47 6.19
CA GLU A 11 5.51 4.72 6.54
C GLU A 11 5.63 3.47 5.69
N VAL A 12 6.76 3.29 5.01
CA VAL A 12 7.08 2.02 4.36
C VAL A 12 7.39 1.00 5.45
N ILE A 13 6.47 0.06 5.68
CA ILE A 13 6.62 -0.98 6.69
C ILE A 13 7.24 -2.26 6.12
N LYS A 14 7.05 -2.52 4.82
CA LYS A 14 7.63 -3.69 4.16
C LYS A 14 7.89 -3.42 2.69
N LYS A 15 8.99 -3.98 2.19
CA LYS A 15 9.36 -4.03 0.78
C LYS A 15 9.57 -5.50 0.41
N ASP A 16 8.74 -6.01 -0.49
CA ASP A 16 8.84 -7.37 -1.04
C ASP A 16 9.33 -7.28 -2.49
N VAL A 17 10.60 -7.61 -2.72
CA VAL A 17 11.24 -7.53 -4.04
C VAL A 17 11.09 -8.88 -4.74
N ARG A 18 10.33 -8.92 -5.83
CA ARG A 18 10.17 -10.10 -6.69
C ARG A 18 10.85 -9.90 -8.05
N PRO A 19 11.11 -10.97 -8.82
CA PRO A 19 11.75 -10.87 -10.13
C PRO A 19 11.04 -9.93 -11.12
N THR A 20 9.70 -9.79 -11.03
CA THR A 20 8.89 -9.04 -11.99
C THR A 20 8.32 -7.72 -11.46
N VAL A 21 8.20 -7.57 -10.15
CA VAL A 21 7.59 -6.41 -9.50
C VAL A 21 8.06 -6.30 -8.06
N THR A 22 8.24 -5.08 -7.56
CA THR A 22 8.42 -4.80 -6.14
C THR A 22 7.09 -4.41 -5.51
N ASN A 23 6.70 -5.04 -4.41
CA ASN A 23 5.54 -4.63 -3.63
C ASN A 23 6.01 -3.79 -2.44
N PHE A 24 5.52 -2.56 -2.34
CA PHE A 24 5.67 -1.72 -1.16
C PHE A 24 4.40 -1.79 -0.33
N TYR A 25 4.54 -2.01 0.97
CA TYR A 25 3.45 -1.92 1.93
C TYR A 25 3.67 -0.68 2.78
N ILE A 26 2.69 0.22 2.73
CA ILE A 26 2.73 1.54 3.32
C ILE A 26 1.65 1.63 4.38
N LEU A 27 2.02 1.94 5.61
CA LEU A 27 1.09 2.30 6.66
C LEU A 27 0.68 3.77 6.51
N TYR A 28 -0.62 4.03 6.45
CA TYR A 28 -1.21 5.36 6.61
C TYR A 28 -1.62 5.58 8.06
N LYS A 29 -1.03 6.58 8.72
CA LYS A 29 -1.11 6.78 10.18
C LYS A 29 -2.23 7.71 10.62
N LYS A 30 -2.83 8.46 9.70
CA LYS A 30 -3.93 9.37 10.02
C LYS A 30 -5.19 8.59 10.40
N GLN A 31 -5.95 9.14 11.34
CA GLN A 31 -7.28 8.64 11.64
C GLN A 31 -8.25 9.03 10.52
N GLY A 32 -8.92 8.04 9.96
CA GLY A 32 -9.85 8.23 8.84
C GLY A 32 -9.15 8.32 7.49
N VAL A 33 -9.81 7.80 6.45
CA VAL A 33 -9.26 7.74 5.09
C VAL A 33 -9.51 9.06 4.37
N VAL A 34 -8.45 9.83 4.10
CA VAL A 34 -8.48 11.01 3.23
C VAL A 34 -7.97 10.60 1.84
N LYS A 35 -8.89 10.45 0.88
CA LYS A 35 -8.55 9.87 -0.44
C LYS A 35 -7.55 10.72 -1.21
N GLU A 36 -7.67 12.04 -1.12
CA GLU A 36 -6.80 12.99 -1.82
C GLU A 36 -5.34 12.89 -1.34
N ASP A 37 -5.13 12.74 -0.03
CA ASP A 37 -3.80 12.58 0.56
C ASP A 37 -3.15 11.28 0.07
N ILE A 38 -3.90 10.18 0.14
CA ILE A 38 -3.47 8.86 -0.32
C ILE A 38 -3.14 8.86 -1.82
N CYS A 39 -3.98 9.47 -2.66
CA CYS A 39 -3.72 9.61 -4.09
C CYS A 39 -2.42 10.37 -4.36
N LYS A 40 -2.26 11.55 -3.72
CA LYS A 40 -1.07 12.40 -3.88
C LYS A 40 0.18 11.66 -3.45
N PHE A 41 0.14 11.02 -2.29
CA PHE A 41 1.26 10.22 -1.79
C PHE A 41 1.61 9.09 -2.75
N ALA A 42 0.65 8.24 -3.13
CA ALA A 42 0.92 7.05 -3.94
C ALA A 42 1.54 7.37 -5.30
N LEU A 43 1.02 8.40 -5.98
CA LEU A 43 1.55 8.86 -7.25
C LEU A 43 2.94 9.48 -7.11
N SER A 44 3.16 10.29 -6.06
CA SER A 44 4.46 10.93 -5.82
C SER A 44 5.53 9.90 -5.40
N PHE A 45 5.14 8.90 -4.60
CA PHE A 45 6.02 7.79 -4.21
C PHE A 45 6.40 6.96 -5.43
N ARG A 46 5.47 6.67 -6.34
CA ARG A 46 5.78 6.00 -7.60
C ARG A 46 6.82 6.76 -8.43
N GLU A 47 6.68 8.07 -8.55
CA GLU A 47 7.64 8.89 -9.30
C GLU A 47 9.05 8.81 -8.69
N GLN A 48 9.16 8.73 -7.36
CA GLN A 48 10.44 8.48 -6.67
C GLN A 48 10.99 7.07 -6.92
N GLN A 49 10.12 6.10 -7.20
CA GLN A 49 10.48 4.72 -7.52
C GLN A 49 10.45 4.45 -9.04
N LYS A 50 10.61 5.47 -9.89
CA LYS A 50 10.44 5.36 -11.36
C LYS A 50 11.29 4.27 -12.04
N ASP A 51 12.44 3.94 -11.46
CA ASP A 51 13.35 2.92 -11.99
C ASP A 51 12.96 1.49 -11.56
N VAL A 52 11.90 1.35 -10.77
CA VAL A 52 11.41 0.07 -10.24
C VAL A 52 9.93 -0.09 -10.56
N LYS A 53 9.61 -1.13 -11.34
CA LYS A 53 8.22 -1.57 -11.52
C LYS A 53 7.64 -2.00 -10.17
N CYS A 54 6.66 -1.26 -9.65
CA CYS A 54 6.19 -1.47 -8.29
C CYS A 54 4.67 -1.33 -8.07
N ASN A 55 4.15 -2.19 -7.19
CA ASN A 55 2.85 -2.03 -6.57
C ASN A 55 3.02 -1.26 -5.26
N ILE A 56 2.06 -0.38 -4.96
CA ILE A 56 2.01 0.34 -3.69
C ILE A 56 0.71 -0.07 -2.99
N HIS A 57 0.84 -0.80 -1.88
CA HIS A 57 -0.27 -1.23 -1.05
C HIS A 57 -0.34 -0.32 0.18
N ILE A 58 -1.51 0.26 0.43
CA ILE A 58 -1.74 1.18 1.54
C ILE A 58 -2.66 0.49 2.54
N ILE A 59 -2.23 0.47 3.79
CA ILE A 59 -2.94 -0.14 4.91
C ILE A 59 -3.09 0.87 6.05
N ASP A 60 -4.07 0.68 6.93
CA ASP A 60 -4.31 1.56 8.08
C ASP A 60 -3.93 0.95 9.44
N SER A 61 -3.52 -0.31 9.48
CA SER A 61 -3.12 -0.99 10.71
C SER A 61 -1.89 -1.87 10.53
N LYS A 62 -0.95 -1.80 11.49
CA LYS A 62 0.20 -2.72 11.58
C LYS A 62 -0.22 -4.14 12.01
N ASP A 63 -1.44 -4.34 12.49
CA ASP A 63 -1.90 -5.65 12.97
C ASP A 63 -1.92 -6.72 11.88
N ILE A 64 -1.96 -6.30 10.61
CA ILE A 64 -1.92 -7.20 9.45
C ILE A 64 -0.51 -7.42 8.89
N GLU A 65 0.53 -6.76 9.43
CA GLU A 65 1.92 -6.88 8.99
C GLU A 65 2.41 -8.33 8.86
N PRO A 66 2.07 -9.27 9.77
CA PRO A 66 2.54 -10.66 9.68
C PRO A 66 2.02 -11.43 8.46
N PHE A 67 0.91 -10.99 7.84
CA PHE A 67 0.22 -11.74 6.79
C PHE A 67 -0.24 -10.90 5.57
N MET A 68 0.05 -9.60 5.55
CA MET A 68 -0.35 -8.70 4.45
C MET A 68 0.27 -9.06 3.10
N ASP A 69 1.44 -9.69 3.07
CA ASP A 69 2.12 -10.16 1.85
C ASP A 69 1.90 -11.65 1.58
N ASN A 70 1.08 -12.33 2.38
CA ASN A 70 0.70 -13.70 2.09
C ASN A 70 -0.36 -13.71 0.98
N PHE A 71 0.01 -14.26 -0.17
CA PHE A 71 -0.86 -14.46 -1.34
C PHE A 71 -1.37 -15.90 -1.45
N SER A 72 -1.02 -16.75 -0.49
CA SER A 72 -1.50 -18.13 -0.38
C SER A 72 -2.74 -18.20 0.51
N TRP A 73 -3.19 -19.41 0.83
CA TRP A 73 -4.31 -19.62 1.74
C TRP A 73 -3.99 -19.05 3.14
N LEU A 74 -4.85 -18.14 3.60
CA LEU A 74 -4.86 -17.58 4.95
C LEU A 74 -6.03 -18.16 5.74
N PRO A 75 -5.93 -18.31 7.07
CA PRO A 75 -7.09 -18.53 7.92
C PRO A 75 -8.17 -17.47 7.70
N LYS A 76 -9.46 -17.84 7.83
CA LYS A 76 -10.60 -16.93 7.56
C LYS A 76 -10.55 -15.62 8.35
N GLU A 77 -10.08 -15.68 9.60
CA GLU A 77 -9.93 -14.51 10.46
C GLU A 77 -8.88 -13.53 9.90
N GLU A 78 -7.71 -14.03 9.49
CA GLU A 78 -6.64 -13.22 8.91
C GLU A 78 -7.05 -12.65 7.56
N GLN A 79 -7.77 -13.42 6.72
CA GLN A 79 -8.36 -12.89 5.49
C GLN A 79 -9.28 -11.69 5.77
N THR A 80 -10.12 -11.81 6.80
CA THR A 80 -11.06 -10.77 7.20
C THR A 80 -10.33 -9.53 7.71
N LYS A 81 -9.33 -9.71 8.59
CA LYS A 81 -8.49 -8.61 9.09
C LYS A 81 -7.77 -7.91 7.94
N LYS A 82 -7.16 -8.67 7.02
CA LYS A 82 -6.49 -8.15 5.83
C LYS A 82 -7.47 -7.31 4.98
N ALA A 83 -8.66 -7.83 4.71
CA ALA A 83 -9.66 -7.12 3.92
C ALA A 83 -10.17 -5.83 4.58
N ASN A 84 -10.22 -5.78 5.91
CA ASN A 84 -10.67 -4.61 6.67
C ASN A 84 -9.61 -3.51 6.79
N HIS A 85 -8.32 -3.86 6.72
CA HIS A 85 -7.21 -2.93 6.95
C HIS A 85 -6.42 -2.56 5.69
N PHE A 86 -6.66 -3.24 4.56
CA PHE A 86 -6.26 -2.71 3.26
C PHE A 86 -7.14 -1.52 2.92
N VAL A 87 -6.52 -0.42 2.52
CA VAL A 87 -7.19 0.86 2.19
C VAL A 87 -7.17 1.10 0.70
N ALA A 88 -5.99 0.96 0.07
CA ALA A 88 -5.85 1.18 -1.35
C ALA A 88 -4.68 0.37 -1.93
N THR A 89 -4.69 0.18 -3.24
CA THR A 89 -3.53 -0.31 -3.99
C THR A 89 -3.37 0.51 -5.25
N LEU A 90 -2.14 0.94 -5.54
CA LEU A 90 -1.75 1.47 -6.85
C LEU A 90 -0.99 0.37 -7.60
N PRO A 91 -1.63 -0.34 -8.55
CA PRO A 91 -0.98 -1.41 -9.32
C PRO A 91 0.09 -0.85 -10.25
N PHE A 92 1.16 -1.61 -10.50
CA PHE A 92 2.33 -1.16 -11.26
C PHE A 92 2.05 -0.69 -12.70
N ASP A 93 0.92 -1.10 -13.29
CA ASP A 93 0.55 -0.89 -14.69
C ASP A 93 -0.48 0.22 -14.90
N THR A 94 -0.95 0.88 -13.82
CA THR A 94 -1.94 1.95 -13.91
C THR A 94 -1.68 3.04 -12.88
N ASN A 95 -2.01 4.28 -13.20
CA ASN A 95 -1.97 5.41 -12.25
C ASN A 95 -3.30 5.60 -11.50
N SER A 96 -4.19 4.61 -11.54
CA SER A 96 -5.46 4.61 -10.80
C SER A 96 -5.37 3.73 -9.56
N LEU A 97 -5.73 4.28 -8.39
CA LEU A 97 -5.82 3.51 -7.17
C LEU A 97 -7.09 2.64 -7.17
N LEU A 98 -6.92 1.38 -6.79
CA LEU A 98 -7.99 0.47 -6.38
C LEU A 98 -8.26 0.70 -4.89
N TRP A 99 -9.50 1.01 -4.53
CA TRP A 99 -9.90 1.31 -3.14
C TRP A 99 -10.52 0.11 -2.46
N PHE A 100 -10.25 -0.01 -1.16
CA PHE A 100 -10.77 -1.06 -0.30
C PHE A 100 -11.58 -0.49 0.87
N PRO A 101 -12.47 -1.31 1.46
CA PRO A 101 -12.99 -2.55 0.87
C PRO A 101 -13.68 -2.24 -0.47
N PHE A 102 -13.68 -3.19 -1.42
CA PHE A 102 -14.47 -3.07 -2.65
C PHE A 102 -15.96 -3.10 -2.28
N ARG A 103 -16.47 -1.99 -1.75
CA ARG A 103 -17.88 -1.79 -1.44
C ARG A 103 -18.45 -0.91 -2.55
N GLU A 104 -19.24 -1.54 -3.40
CA GLU A 104 -20.26 -0.87 -4.20
C GLU A 104 -21.40 -0.38 -3.30
#